data_AF-A0A926ARG2-F1
#
_entry.id   AF-A0A926ARG2-F1
#
_cell.length_a   1.000
_cell.length_b   1.000
_cell.length_c   1.000
_cell.angle_alpha   90.00
_cell.angle_beta   90.00
_cell.angle_gamma   90.00
#
_symmetry.space_group_name_H-M   'P 1'
#
loop_
_entity.id
_entity.type
_entity.pdbx_description
1 polymer ?
#
loop_
_entity_poly.entity_id
_entity_poly.type
_entity_poly.pdbx_seq_one_letter_code
_entity_poly.pdbx_strand_id
1 'polypeptide(L)'
;MTSAALISTSKAATSRTETSSYEARLTNAREWAMAESDAFFQEKGKVHETLRRVTQRLTELGIPHAVVGGLALFQHGFRRFTEDVDLLVTADGLKTVHAELEGRGYLPPFQGSKHLRDTETKVKIEFLTTGQFPGDGKEKPIAFPDPAQVAEE
;
A
#
# COMPACT_ATOMS: atom_id res chain seq x y z
N MET A 1 -1.04 -12.11 -64.52
CA MET A 1 -0.09 -12.57 -63.48
C MET A 1 0.46 -11.32 -62.81
N THR A 2 -0.24 -10.79 -61.82
CA THR A 2 0.09 -10.91 -60.38
C THR A 2 1.43 -10.27 -60.02
N SER A 3 1.40 -9.09 -59.39
CA SER A 3 2.08 -8.93 -58.10
C SER A 3 1.52 -7.74 -57.32
N ALA A 4 1.26 -7.99 -56.04
CA ALA A 4 0.44 -7.21 -55.15
C ALA A 4 1.22 -6.10 -54.43
N ALA A 5 0.53 -4.99 -54.16
CA ALA A 5 1.01 -3.94 -53.26
C ALA A 5 1.01 -4.45 -51.81
N LEU A 6 2.17 -4.43 -51.14
CA LEU A 6 2.25 -4.60 -49.70
C LEU A 6 1.82 -3.30 -49.02
N ILE A 7 0.61 -3.29 -48.48
CA ILE A 7 0.15 -2.29 -47.52
C ILE A 7 0.69 -2.73 -46.15
N SER A 8 1.70 -2.01 -45.66
CA SER A 8 2.16 -2.14 -44.27
C SER A 8 1.14 -1.45 -43.36
N THR A 9 0.26 -2.25 -42.74
CA THR A 9 -0.60 -1.77 -41.67
C THR A 9 0.17 -1.80 -40.35
N SER A 10 0.73 -0.64 -39.98
CA SER A 10 1.18 -0.40 -38.60
C SER A 10 -0.05 -0.40 -37.69
N LYS A 11 -0.20 -1.47 -36.93
CA LYS A 11 -1.16 -1.54 -35.82
C LYS A 11 -0.56 -0.72 -34.69
N ALA A 12 -1.04 0.51 -34.50
CA ALA A 12 -0.72 1.30 -33.32
C ALA A 12 -1.13 0.49 -32.08
N ALA A 13 -0.15 -0.10 -31.41
CA ALA A 13 -0.33 -0.63 -30.08
C ALA A 13 -0.51 0.57 -29.15
N THR A 14 -1.76 0.89 -28.84
CA THR A 14 -2.07 1.76 -27.71
C THR A 14 -1.54 1.05 -26.46
N SER A 15 -0.32 1.38 -26.04
CA SER A 15 0.18 0.96 -24.74
C SER A 15 -0.67 1.68 -23.71
N ARG A 16 -1.74 1.03 -23.23
CA ARG A 16 -2.17 1.28 -21.86
C ARG A 16 -0.94 1.02 -21.03
N THR A 17 -0.38 2.07 -20.45
CA THR A 17 0.60 1.93 -19.38
C THR A 17 -0.16 1.22 -18.26
N GLU A 18 -0.15 -0.12 -18.26
CA GLU A 18 -0.46 -0.88 -17.07
C GLU A 18 0.50 -0.34 -16.03
N THR A 19 -0.04 0.47 -15.13
CA THR A 19 0.79 1.17 -14.16
C THR A 19 1.24 0.09 -13.19
N SER A 20 2.47 -0.40 -13.36
CA SER A 20 3.03 -1.48 -12.55
C SER A 20 2.93 -1.12 -11.08
N SER A 21 2.64 -2.11 -10.23
CA SER A 21 2.64 -1.90 -8.78
C SER A 21 4.02 -1.46 -8.29
N TYR A 22 4.07 -0.89 -7.08
CA TYR A 22 5.32 -0.47 -6.46
C TYR A 22 6.32 -1.64 -6.33
N GLU A 23 5.84 -2.80 -5.88
CA GLU A 23 6.61 -4.05 -5.72
C GLU A 23 7.15 -4.57 -7.07
N ALA A 24 6.31 -4.51 -8.12
CA ALA A 24 6.73 -4.86 -9.47
C ALA A 24 7.82 -3.92 -9.99
N ARG A 25 7.76 -2.63 -9.65
CA ARG A 25 8.79 -1.67 -10.04
C ARG A 25 10.09 -1.88 -9.27
N LEU A 26 10.03 -2.19 -7.97
CA LEU A 26 11.20 -2.57 -7.17
C LEU A 26 11.92 -3.77 -7.79
N THR A 27 11.16 -4.77 -8.25
CA THR A 27 11.72 -5.98 -8.88
C THR A 27 12.36 -5.69 -10.23
N ASN A 28 11.68 -4.90 -11.07
CA ASN A 28 12.03 -4.81 -12.50
C ASN A 28 12.90 -3.60 -12.87
N ALA A 29 13.08 -2.61 -11.97
CA ALA A 29 13.83 -1.39 -12.24
C ALA A 29 14.94 -1.18 -11.20
N ARG A 30 16.05 -1.93 -11.32
CA ARG A 30 17.15 -1.97 -10.35
C ARG A 30 17.67 -0.60 -9.90
N GLU A 31 17.97 0.30 -10.83
CA GLU A 31 18.51 1.63 -10.48
C GLU A 31 17.50 2.46 -9.67
N TRP A 32 16.22 2.38 -10.06
CA TRP A 32 15.16 3.01 -9.31
C TRP A 32 14.98 2.37 -7.93
N ALA A 33 15.05 1.04 -7.83
CA ALA A 33 14.94 0.32 -6.56
C ALA A 33 16.08 0.68 -5.58
N MET A 34 17.30 0.86 -6.08
CA MET A 34 18.43 1.33 -5.27
C MET A 34 18.19 2.75 -4.75
N ALA A 35 17.78 3.67 -5.63
CA ALA A 35 17.46 5.05 -5.23
C ALA A 35 16.27 5.13 -4.27
N GLU A 36 15.24 4.30 -4.48
CA GLU A 36 14.07 4.20 -3.61
C GLU A 36 14.43 3.64 -2.23
N SER A 37 15.29 2.62 -2.17
CA SER A 37 15.83 2.08 -0.91
C SER A 37 16.61 3.15 -0.13
N ASP A 38 17.52 3.86 -0.80
CA ASP A 38 18.26 4.97 -0.17
C ASP A 38 17.31 6.05 0.36
N ALA A 39 16.28 6.41 -0.42
CA ALA A 39 15.26 7.37 0.00
C ALA A 39 14.43 6.85 1.18
N PHE A 40 14.09 5.56 1.23
CA PHE A 40 13.41 4.94 2.35
C PHE A 40 14.21 5.06 3.64
N PHE A 41 15.51 4.72 3.64
CA PHE A 41 16.33 4.84 4.85
C PHE A 41 16.56 6.28 5.31
N GLN A 42 16.27 7.26 4.45
CA GLN A 42 16.22 8.69 4.76
C GLN A 42 14.80 9.20 5.09
N GLU A 43 13.82 8.31 5.20
CA GLU A 43 12.40 8.60 5.49
C GLU A 43 11.68 9.45 4.42
N LYS A 44 12.23 9.45 3.21
CA LYS A 44 11.77 10.23 2.05
C LYS A 44 11.19 9.36 0.92
N GLY A 45 11.31 8.03 1.03
CA GLY A 45 10.77 7.10 0.06
C GLY A 45 9.24 7.09 0.01
N LYS A 46 8.71 6.44 -1.03
CA LYS A 46 7.28 6.31 -1.33
C LYS A 46 6.50 5.64 -0.22
N VAL A 47 7.10 4.70 0.52
CA VAL A 47 6.45 4.06 1.67
C VAL A 47 6.19 5.08 2.78
N HIS A 48 7.18 5.91 3.12
CA HIS A 48 7.00 6.99 4.11
C HIS A 48 6.04 8.08 3.61
N GLU A 49 6.06 8.40 2.32
CA GLU A 49 5.09 9.31 1.72
C GLU A 49 3.66 8.79 1.85
N THR A 50 3.45 7.51 1.52
CA THR A 50 2.15 6.84 1.66
C THR A 50 1.69 6.83 3.10
N LEU A 51 2.59 6.47 4.04
CA LEU A 51 2.31 6.47 5.47
C LEU A 51 1.81 7.85 5.93
N ARG A 52 2.53 8.93 5.62
CA ARG A 52 2.14 10.30 5.99
C ARG A 52 0.76 10.67 5.43
N ARG A 53 0.52 10.37 4.16
CA ARG A 53 -0.74 10.70 3.48
C ARG A 53 -1.91 9.94 4.11
N VAL A 54 -1.81 8.61 4.23
CA VAL A 54 -2.92 7.81 4.75
C VAL A 54 -3.20 8.11 6.21
N THR A 55 -2.18 8.23 7.07
CA THR A 55 -2.36 8.55 8.50
C THR A 55 -2.96 9.93 8.72
N GLN A 56 -2.58 10.92 7.90
CA GLN A 56 -3.25 12.22 7.89
C GLN A 56 -4.74 12.07 7.57
N ARG A 57 -5.10 11.31 6.53
CA ARG A 57 -6.51 11.08 6.16
C ARG A 57 -7.29 10.34 7.25
N LEU A 58 -6.69 9.34 7.89
CA LEU A 58 -7.31 8.63 9.01
C LEU A 58 -7.55 9.56 10.20
N THR A 59 -6.59 10.43 10.51
CA THR A 59 -6.70 11.45 11.57
C THR A 59 -7.83 12.44 11.28
N GLU A 60 -7.91 12.96 10.04
CA GLU A 60 -8.98 13.87 9.60
C GLU A 60 -10.38 13.23 9.69
N LEU A 61 -10.47 11.92 9.47
CA LEU A 61 -11.71 11.15 9.60
C LEU A 61 -12.01 10.70 11.04
N GLY A 62 -11.14 11.02 12.00
CA GLY A 62 -11.29 10.60 13.40
C GLY A 62 -11.20 9.08 13.59
N ILE A 63 -10.45 8.38 12.73
CA ILE A 63 -10.27 6.92 12.78
C ILE A 63 -9.05 6.60 13.64
N PRO A 64 -9.22 5.98 14.83
CA PRO A 64 -8.10 5.51 15.62
C PRO A 64 -7.29 4.48 14.84
N HIS A 65 -5.97 4.66 14.79
CA HIS A 65 -5.09 3.78 14.06
C HIS A 65 -3.72 3.70 14.73
N ALA A 66 -3.01 2.59 14.49
CA ALA A 66 -1.62 2.41 14.90
C ALA A 66 -0.80 1.86 13.72
N VAL A 67 0.42 2.35 13.56
CA VAL A 67 1.38 1.77 12.61
C VAL A 67 1.89 0.45 13.18
N VAL A 68 1.88 -0.60 12.38
CA VAL A 68 2.37 -1.92 12.77
C VAL A 68 3.38 -2.45 11.74
N GLY A 69 3.83 -3.69 11.90
CA GLY A 69 4.66 -4.35 10.91
C GLY A 69 6.02 -3.68 10.69
N GLY A 70 6.44 -3.55 9.42
CA GLY A 70 7.81 -3.15 9.08
C GLY A 70 8.19 -1.74 9.47
N LEU A 71 7.27 -0.78 9.29
CA LEU A 71 7.50 0.62 9.66
C LEU A 71 7.55 0.81 11.17
N ALA A 72 6.72 0.09 11.94
CA ALA A 72 6.81 0.12 13.40
C ALA A 72 8.17 -0.42 13.88
N LEU A 73 8.63 -1.55 13.35
CA LEU A 73 9.96 -2.09 13.67
C LEU A 73 11.07 -1.09 13.31
N PHE A 74 10.97 -0.44 12.14
CA PHE A 74 11.92 0.60 11.72
C PHE A 74 11.99 1.74 12.75
N GLN A 75 10.85 2.24 13.20
CA GLN A 75 10.75 3.31 14.21
C GLN A 75 11.40 2.90 15.54
N HIS A 76 11.27 1.64 15.94
CA HIS A 76 11.90 1.10 17.16
C HIS A 76 13.34 0.60 16.97
N GLY A 77 14.04 1.10 15.94
CA GLY A 77 15.48 0.87 15.74
C GLY A 77 15.83 -0.43 14.99
N PHE A 78 14.85 -1.28 14.65
CA PHE A 78 15.05 -2.41 13.75
C PHE A 78 14.94 -1.95 12.29
N ARG A 79 15.99 -1.25 11.85
CA ARG A 79 16.05 -0.61 10.52
C ARG A 79 16.14 -1.64 9.39
N ARG A 80 14.99 -2.01 8.83
CA ARG A 80 14.86 -2.84 7.62
C ARG A 80 14.02 -2.12 6.56
N PHE A 81 14.31 -2.39 5.29
CA PHE A 81 13.44 -1.97 4.19
C PHE A 81 12.10 -2.73 4.26
N THR A 82 11.01 -2.05 3.89
CA THR A 82 9.68 -2.64 3.74
C THR A 82 8.99 -2.03 2.53
N GLU A 83 8.04 -2.74 1.92
CA GLU A 83 7.48 -2.36 0.62
C GLU A 83 6.03 -1.87 0.71
N ASP A 84 5.43 -1.97 1.89
CA ASP A 84 4.05 -1.65 2.21
C ASP A 84 3.92 -0.91 3.55
N VAL A 85 2.72 -0.39 3.79
CA VAL A 85 2.32 0.27 5.03
C VAL A 85 1.30 -0.62 5.73
N ASP A 86 1.61 -1.09 6.94
CA ASP A 86 0.67 -1.86 7.77
C ASP A 86 0.00 -0.96 8.82
N LEU A 87 -1.33 -0.95 8.86
CA LEU A 87 -2.11 -0.17 9.82
C LEU A 87 -3.10 -1.04 10.57
N LEU A 88 -3.13 -0.91 11.90
CA LEU A 88 -4.17 -1.46 12.75
C LEU A 88 -5.30 -0.45 12.93
N VAL A 89 -6.54 -0.86 12.65
CA VAL A 89 -7.76 -0.07 12.84
C VAL A 89 -8.85 -0.91 13.53
N THR A 90 -9.96 -0.30 13.92
CA THR A 90 -11.16 -1.06 14.33
C THR A 90 -11.93 -1.55 13.10
N ALA A 91 -12.86 -2.51 13.28
CA ALA A 91 -13.71 -2.99 12.19
C ALA A 91 -14.60 -1.88 11.62
N ASP A 92 -15.12 -0.99 12.45
CA ASP A 92 -15.90 0.17 12.00
C ASP A 92 -15.01 1.22 11.35
N GLY A 93 -13.80 1.45 11.88
CA GLY A 93 -12.80 2.29 11.23
C GLY A 93 -12.49 1.83 9.81
N LEU A 94 -12.32 0.52 9.60
CA LEU A 94 -12.11 -0.04 8.27
C LEU A 94 -13.30 0.19 7.33
N LYS A 95 -14.54 0.07 7.81
CA LYS A 95 -15.73 0.40 6.98
C LYS A 95 -15.70 1.86 6.54
N THR A 96 -15.37 2.77 7.46
CA THR A 96 -15.24 4.20 7.15
C THR A 96 -14.09 4.45 6.17
N VAL A 97 -12.94 3.77 6.31
CA VAL A 97 -11.83 3.83 5.35
C VAL A 97 -12.32 3.53 3.94
N HIS A 98 -13.04 2.42 3.75
CA HIS A 98 -13.52 2.06 2.41
C HIS A 98 -14.57 3.03 1.89
N ALA A 99 -15.50 3.49 2.74
CA ALA A 99 -16.53 4.44 2.35
C ALA A 99 -15.96 5.81 1.93
N GLU A 100 -14.93 6.29 2.63
CA GLU A 100 -14.43 7.66 2.49
C GLU A 100 -13.19 7.78 1.61
N LEU A 101 -12.37 6.72 1.48
CA LEU A 101 -11.08 6.81 0.77
C LEU A 101 -11.08 6.10 -0.60
N GLU A 102 -11.91 5.08 -0.81
CA GLU A 102 -11.95 4.42 -2.12
C GLU A 102 -12.38 5.38 -3.23
N GLY A 103 -11.64 5.36 -4.34
CA GLY A 103 -11.84 6.28 -5.46
C GLY A 103 -11.40 7.72 -5.20
N ARG A 104 -10.91 8.04 -3.99
CA ARG A 104 -10.45 9.38 -3.59
C ARG A 104 -8.96 9.41 -3.30
N GLY A 105 -8.18 8.87 -4.23
CA GLY A 105 -6.73 8.74 -4.10
C GLY A 105 -6.27 7.36 -3.61
N TYR A 106 -7.20 6.49 -3.25
CA TYR A 106 -6.93 5.10 -2.86
C TYR A 106 -7.84 4.15 -3.62
N LEU A 107 -7.32 2.99 -4.02
CA LEU A 107 -8.09 1.97 -4.72
C LEU A 107 -7.78 0.58 -4.15
N PRO A 108 -8.77 -0.33 -4.07
CA PRO A 108 -8.50 -1.70 -3.70
C PRO A 108 -7.65 -2.37 -4.79
N PRO A 109 -6.64 -3.20 -4.44
CA PRO A 109 -5.79 -3.87 -5.42
C PRO A 109 -6.55 -4.91 -6.25
N PHE A 110 -7.69 -5.40 -5.74
CA PHE A 110 -8.64 -6.26 -6.44
C PHE A 110 -10.04 -6.09 -5.81
N GLN A 111 -11.09 -6.51 -6.51
CA GLN A 111 -12.46 -6.37 -6.03
C GLN A 111 -12.67 -7.10 -4.69
N GLY A 112 -13.21 -6.38 -3.70
CA GLY A 112 -13.46 -6.92 -2.36
C GLY A 112 -12.22 -7.06 -1.48
N SER A 113 -11.08 -6.49 -1.89
CA SER A 113 -9.90 -6.43 -1.03
C SER A 113 -10.17 -5.60 0.23
N LYS A 114 -9.74 -6.11 1.38
CA LYS A 114 -9.62 -5.36 2.63
C LYS A 114 -8.53 -4.27 2.55
N HIS A 115 -7.61 -4.41 1.61
CA HIS A 115 -6.44 -3.55 1.50
C HIS A 115 -6.67 -2.46 0.47
N LEU A 116 -5.91 -1.37 0.59
CA LEU A 116 -5.92 -0.30 -0.39
C LEU A 116 -4.54 -0.14 -0.99
N ARG A 117 -4.48 0.59 -2.10
CA ARG A 117 -3.25 1.06 -2.72
C ARG A 117 -3.36 2.55 -2.93
N ASP A 118 -2.34 3.28 -2.51
CA ASP A 118 -2.25 4.70 -2.80
C ASP A 118 -2.05 4.87 -4.31
N THR A 119 -2.91 5.68 -4.93
CA THR A 119 -2.91 5.86 -6.37
C THR A 119 -1.76 6.74 -6.87
N GLU A 120 -1.08 7.50 -6.00
CA GLU A 120 0.07 8.33 -6.35
C GLU A 120 1.37 7.54 -6.22
N THR A 121 1.61 6.94 -5.06
CA THR A 121 2.87 6.23 -4.79
C THR A 121 2.86 4.80 -5.32
N LYS A 122 1.67 4.24 -5.55
CA LYS A 122 1.42 2.83 -5.85
C LYS A 122 1.80 1.88 -4.71
N VAL A 123 2.08 2.36 -3.51
CA VAL A 123 2.38 1.52 -2.35
C VAL A 123 1.07 0.94 -1.78
N LYS A 124 1.12 -0.33 -1.40
CA LYS A 124 0.01 -1.04 -0.78
C LYS A 124 -0.11 -0.65 0.70
N ILE A 125 -1.33 -0.50 1.16
CA ILE A 125 -1.70 -0.26 2.56
C ILE A 125 -2.45 -1.49 3.04
N GLU A 126 -1.83 -2.25 3.93
CA GLU A 126 -2.45 -3.39 4.58
C GLU A 126 -3.16 -2.96 5.86
N PHE A 127 -4.35 -3.52 6.06
CA PHE A 127 -5.17 -3.22 7.23
C PHE A 127 -5.30 -4.46 8.09
N LEU A 128 -4.91 -4.34 9.34
CA LEU A 128 -5.24 -5.26 10.42
C LEU A 128 -6.41 -4.67 11.21
N THR A 129 -7.23 -5.54 11.80
CA THR A 129 -8.43 -5.11 12.52
C THR A 129 -8.44 -5.67 13.91
N THR A 130 -8.78 -4.82 14.90
CA THR A 130 -8.96 -5.22 16.30
C THR A 130 -9.79 -6.50 16.42
N GLY A 131 -9.36 -7.40 17.30
CA GLY A 131 -10.00 -8.68 17.55
C GLY A 131 -9.71 -9.77 16.51
N GLN A 132 -9.08 -9.46 15.37
CA GLN A 132 -8.57 -10.50 14.46
C GLN A 132 -7.25 -11.08 14.98
N PHE A 133 -6.85 -12.22 14.41
CA PHE A 133 -5.69 -12.99 14.84
C PHE A 133 -4.55 -12.95 13.81
N PRO A 134 -3.29 -12.98 14.26
CA PRO A 134 -2.13 -12.95 13.36
C PRO A 134 -1.98 -14.25 12.56
N GLY A 135 -1.26 -14.20 11.44
CA GLY A 135 -0.95 -15.35 10.60
C GLY A 135 -2.18 -15.87 9.84
N ASP A 136 -2.63 -17.09 10.15
CA ASP A 136 -3.75 -17.74 9.45
C ASP A 136 -5.16 -17.20 9.80
N GLY A 137 -5.24 -16.15 10.62
CA GLY A 137 -6.50 -15.50 11.00
C GLY A 137 -7.39 -16.32 11.95
N LYS A 138 -6.95 -17.51 12.39
CA LYS A 138 -7.71 -18.36 13.31
C LYS A 138 -7.50 -17.94 14.76
N GLU A 139 -8.49 -18.24 15.59
CA GLU A 139 -8.50 -17.93 17.02
C GLU A 139 -7.25 -18.44 17.75
N LYS A 140 -6.63 -17.53 18.53
CA LYS A 140 -5.36 -17.72 19.24
C LYS A 140 -5.38 -16.91 20.55
N PRO A 141 -4.47 -17.18 21.50
CA PRO A 141 -4.39 -16.43 22.75
C PRO A 141 -4.12 -14.93 22.59
N ILE A 142 -3.61 -14.50 21.43
CA ILE A 142 -3.28 -13.11 21.13
C ILE A 142 -4.10 -12.68 19.92
N ALA A 143 -4.96 -11.69 20.13
CA ALA A 143 -5.67 -10.96 19.09
C ALA A 143 -5.06 -9.55 18.94
N PHE A 144 -5.30 -8.91 17.80
CA PHE A 144 -4.90 -7.52 17.62
C PHE A 144 -5.67 -6.61 18.59
N PRO A 145 -4.98 -5.73 19.33
CA PRO A 145 -5.60 -4.86 20.33
C PRO A 145 -6.42 -3.73 19.68
N ASP A 146 -7.08 -2.93 20.53
CA ASP A 146 -7.64 -1.65 20.09
C ASP A 146 -6.49 -0.66 19.87
N PRO A 147 -6.34 -0.06 18.66
CA PRO A 147 -5.27 0.90 18.40
C PRO A 147 -5.27 2.10 19.35
N ALA A 148 -6.43 2.52 19.86
CA ALA A 148 -6.51 3.64 20.82
C ALA A 148 -5.89 3.33 22.18
N GLN A 149 -5.59 2.06 22.48
CA GLN A 149 -4.99 1.63 23.75
C GLN A 149 -3.49 1.32 23.63
N VAL A 150 -2.96 1.23 22.42
CA VAL A 150 -1.58 0.74 22.18
C VAL A 150 -0.74 1.62 21.25
N ALA A 151 -1.31 2.67 20.66
CA ALA A 151 -0.55 3.59 19.83
C ALA A 151 0.50 4.35 20.66
N GLU A 152 1.68 4.55 20.07
CA GLU A 152 2.81 5.29 20.63
C GLU A 152 3.19 6.46 19.69
N GLU A 153 3.79 7.52 20.25
CA GLU A 153 4.26 8.71 19.51
C GLU A 153 5.70 8.57 18.99
#